data_AF-A0A1M6ASS6-F1
#
_entry.id   AF-A0A1M6ASS6-F1
#
_cell.length_a   1.000
_cell.length_b   1.000
_cell.length_c   1.000
_cell.angle_alpha   90.00
_cell.angle_beta   90.00
_cell.angle_gamma   90.00
#
_symmetry.space_group_name_H-M   'P 1'
#
loop_
_entity.id
_entity.type
_entity.pdbx_description
1 polymer ?
#
loop_
_entity_poly.entity_id
_entity_poly.type
_entity_poly.pdbx_seq_one_letter_code
_entity_poly.pdbx_strand_id
1 'polypeptide(L)'
;MGVHQQGIWTNIVVKNFPLRFRNKIKWWEENKSSLQKKYEIPVPDAYGNYVISLWDIGSGYRKDTGTDQDSDLLCFNDMKTKANCIEKNKVFEVLRGWNGGLQYR
;
A
#
# COMPACT_ATOMS: atom_id res chain seq x y z
N MET A 1 -10.83 -1.28 3.41
CA MET A 1 -9.56 -0.69 2.93
C MET A 1 -8.74 -0.32 4.15
N GLY A 2 -7.51 -0.80 4.23
CA GLY A 2 -6.54 -0.42 5.26
C GLY A 2 -5.50 0.55 4.70
N VAL A 3 -4.97 1.44 5.52
CA VAL A 3 -3.89 2.37 5.16
C VAL A 3 -2.87 2.34 6.27
N HIS A 4 -1.63 2.02 5.94
CA HIS A 4 -0.54 1.86 6.90
C HIS A 4 0.69 2.63 6.40
N GLN A 5 1.14 3.62 7.17
CA GLN A 5 2.21 4.54 6.79
C GLN A 5 3.46 4.31 7.65
N GLN A 6 4.63 4.32 7.01
CA GLN A 6 5.93 4.21 7.67
C GLN A 6 6.97 5.06 6.92
N GLY A 7 7.24 6.26 7.45
CA GLY A 7 8.09 7.24 6.78
C GLY A 7 7.52 7.62 5.41
N ILE A 8 8.31 7.46 4.36
CA ILE A 8 7.90 7.74 2.98
C ILE A 8 7.02 6.65 2.36
N TRP A 9 6.88 5.50 3.03
CA TRP A 9 6.12 4.35 2.55
C TRP A 9 4.67 4.41 3.02
N THR A 10 3.74 4.22 2.09
CA THR A 10 2.32 4.04 2.35
C THR A 10 1.87 2.70 1.77
N ASN A 11 1.27 1.85 2.59
CA ASN A 11 0.65 0.60 2.16
C ASN A 11 -0.87 0.75 2.20
N ILE A 12 -1.53 0.60 1.06
CA ILE A 12 -2.99 0.63 0.94
C ILE A 12 -3.48 -0.80 0.71
N VAL A 13 -4.23 -1.33 1.66
CA VAL A 13 -4.82 -2.67 1.59
C VAL A 13 -6.20 -2.58 0.94
N VAL A 14 -6.35 -3.19 -0.23
CA VAL A 14 -7.53 -3.13 -1.08
C VAL A 14 -8.13 -4.52 -1.29
N LYS A 15 -9.38 -4.57 -1.75
CA LYS A 15 -10.07 -5.80 -2.18
C LYS A 15 -10.67 -5.56 -3.55
N ASN A 16 -10.64 -6.57 -4.42
CA ASN A 16 -11.19 -6.50 -5.79
C ASN A 16 -10.58 -5.36 -6.61
N PHE A 17 -9.25 -5.20 -6.56
CA PHE A 17 -8.55 -4.14 -7.30
C PHE A 17 -8.59 -4.39 -8.82
N PRO A 18 -8.57 -3.36 -9.68
CA PRO A 18 -8.60 -3.55 -11.13
C PRO A 18 -7.44 -4.43 -11.63
N LEU A 19 -7.74 -5.39 -12.52
CA LEU A 19 -6.73 -6.30 -13.06
C LEU A 19 -5.84 -5.64 -14.13
N ARG A 20 -6.44 -4.85 -15.03
CA ARG A 20 -5.72 -4.24 -16.16
C ARG A 20 -4.96 -3.00 -15.71
N PHE A 21 -3.69 -2.89 -16.09
CA PHE A 21 -2.80 -1.79 -15.71
C PHE A 21 -3.40 -0.39 -15.95
N ARG A 22 -3.99 -0.15 -17.12
CA ARG A 22 -4.68 1.12 -17.43
C ARG A 22 -5.80 1.46 -16.43
N ASN A 23 -6.53 0.44 -15.95
CA ASN A 23 -7.62 0.63 -15.00
C ASN A 23 -7.08 0.86 -13.59
N LYS A 24 -5.89 0.33 -13.25
CA LYS A 24 -5.18 0.60 -11.98
C LYS A 24 -4.75 2.06 -11.90
N ILE A 25 -4.15 2.58 -12.97
CA ILE A 25 -3.81 4.01 -13.09
C ILE A 25 -5.07 4.87 -12.97
N LYS A 26 -6.12 4.55 -13.75
CA LYS A 26 -7.38 5.29 -13.69
C LYS A 26 -7.96 5.34 -12.28
N TRP A 27 -8.02 4.20 -11.59
CA TRP A 27 -8.49 4.14 -10.21
C TRP A 27 -7.65 5.04 -9.29
N TRP A 28 -6.32 5.02 -9.42
CA TRP A 28 -5.45 5.88 -8.63
C TRP A 28 -5.73 7.36 -8.88
N GLU A 29 -5.81 7.77 -10.15
CA GLU A 29 -6.07 9.16 -10.53
C GLU A 29 -7.43 9.67 -10.01
N GLU A 30 -8.46 8.82 -10.02
CA GLU A 30 -9.79 9.16 -9.51
C GLU A 30 -9.86 9.24 -7.98
N ASN A 31 -9.01 8.49 -7.27
CA ASN A 31 -9.08 8.38 -5.80
C ASN A 31 -8.02 9.20 -5.05
N LYS A 32 -6.92 9.60 -5.70
CA LYS A 32 -5.77 10.26 -5.04
C LYS A 32 -6.15 11.49 -4.23
N SER A 33 -7.10 12.32 -4.69
CA SER A 33 -7.53 13.52 -3.94
C SER A 33 -8.29 13.17 -2.66
N SER A 34 -9.16 12.15 -2.72
CA SER A 34 -9.90 11.66 -1.55
C SER A 34 -8.97 10.98 -0.54
N LEU A 35 -7.97 10.23 -1.03
CA LEU A 35 -6.95 9.61 -0.20
C LEU A 35 -6.07 10.67 0.49
N GLN A 36 -5.70 11.73 -0.22
CA GLN A 36 -4.96 12.85 0.36
C GLN A 36 -5.75 13.54 1.48
N LYS A 37 -7.03 13.85 1.25
CA LYS A 37 -7.87 14.51 2.26
C LYS A 37 -8.09 13.68 3.53
N LYS A 38 -8.16 12.36 3.39
CA LYS A 38 -8.53 11.46 4.49
C LYS A 38 -7.34 10.90 5.25
N TYR A 39 -6.23 10.67 4.57
CA TYR A 39 -5.07 9.94 5.10
C TYR A 39 -3.75 10.68 4.89
N GLU A 40 -3.77 11.88 4.31
CA GLU A 40 -2.57 12.68 4.06
C GLU A 40 -1.55 11.96 3.16
N ILE A 41 -2.05 11.18 2.18
CA ILE A 41 -1.25 10.44 1.20
C ILE A 41 -1.10 11.26 -0.10
N PRO A 42 0.08 11.29 -0.75
CA PRO A 42 1.36 10.72 -0.30
C PRO A 42 1.94 11.48 0.89
N VAL A 43 2.83 10.80 1.62
CA VAL A 43 3.69 11.39 2.65
C VAL A 43 5.09 11.58 2.07
N PRO A 44 5.38 12.69 1.38
CA PRO A 44 6.69 12.94 0.82
C PRO A 44 7.76 13.22 1.89
N ASP A 45 9.01 12.81 1.65
CA ASP A 45 10.16 13.36 2.39
C ASP A 45 10.49 14.80 1.97
N ALA A 46 11.54 15.36 2.57
CA ALA A 46 12.05 16.70 2.27
C ALA A 46 12.43 16.91 0.78
N TYR A 47 12.67 15.85 0.02
CA TYR A 47 12.97 15.90 -1.41
C TYR A 47 11.74 15.60 -2.28
N GLY A 48 10.58 15.36 -1.64
CA GLY A 48 9.33 15.04 -2.31
C GLY A 48 9.22 13.57 -2.73
N ASN A 49 10.02 12.66 -2.18
CA ASN A 49 9.98 11.25 -2.50
C ASN A 49 8.90 10.53 -1.69
N TYR A 50 8.21 9.58 -2.33
CA TYR A 50 7.27 8.69 -1.67
C TYR A 50 7.12 7.39 -2.45
N VAL A 51 6.70 6.32 -1.78
CA VAL A 51 6.17 5.10 -2.43
C VAL A 51 4.85 4.73 -1.79
N ILE A 52 3.88 4.45 -2.65
CA ILE A 52 2.57 3.95 -2.29
C ILE A 52 2.43 2.57 -2.91
N SER A 53 2.31 1.56 -2.07
CA SER A 53 2.09 0.18 -2.48
C SER A 53 0.65 -0.22 -2.21
N LEU A 54 -0.04 -0.74 -3.22
CA LEU A 54 -1.36 -1.30 -3.07
C LEU A 54 -1.25 -2.82 -2.99
N TRP A 55 -1.88 -3.39 -1.98
CA TRP A 55 -1.83 -4.81 -1.66
C TRP A 55 -3.23 -5.41 -1.69
N ASP A 56 -3.41 -6.52 -2.39
CA ASP A 56 -4.66 -7.28 -2.30
C ASP A 56 -4.75 -7.98 -0.94
N ILE A 57 -5.86 -7.76 -0.25
CA ILE A 57 -6.11 -8.33 1.07
C ILE A 57 -6.35 -9.85 1.03
N GLY A 58 -6.72 -10.41 -0.12
CA GLY A 58 -7.02 -11.84 -0.26
C GLY A 58 -8.04 -12.32 0.79
N SER A 59 -7.61 -13.27 1.62
CA SER A 59 -8.43 -13.87 2.69
C SER A 59 -8.64 -12.97 3.92
N GLY A 60 -8.00 -11.80 4.00
CA GLY A 60 -8.08 -10.93 5.17
C GLY A 60 -6.78 -10.83 5.97
N TYR A 61 -6.82 -10.00 7.00
CA TYR A 61 -5.74 -9.93 7.99
C TYR A 61 -5.66 -11.23 8.78
N ARG A 62 -4.44 -11.68 9.07
CA ARG A 62 -4.13 -12.84 9.90
C ARG A 62 -3.00 -12.54 10.86
N LYS A 63 -2.83 -13.45 11.80
CA LYS A 63 -1.75 -13.40 12.78
C LYS A 63 -0.53 -14.09 12.21
N ASP A 64 0.63 -13.45 12.35
CA ASP A 64 1.92 -14.09 12.17
C ASP A 64 2.15 -15.11 13.31
N THR A 65 2.38 -16.37 12.94
CA THR A 65 2.60 -17.47 13.88
C THR A 65 4.08 -17.72 14.16
N GLY A 66 4.98 -16.98 13.50
CA GLY A 66 6.44 -17.11 13.65
C GLY A 66 7.01 -18.36 12.99
N THR A 67 6.31 -18.90 11.98
CA THR A 67 6.74 -20.11 11.26
C THR A 67 7.23 -19.77 9.85
N ASP A 68 7.90 -20.72 9.19
CA ASP A 68 8.36 -20.53 7.80
C ASP A 68 7.20 -20.21 6.83
N GLN A 69 5.98 -20.64 7.15
CA GLN A 69 4.75 -20.37 6.40
C GLN A 69 4.35 -18.87 6.44
N ASP A 70 4.89 -18.11 7.40
CA ASP A 70 4.60 -16.68 7.58
C ASP A 70 5.62 -15.76 6.91
N SER A 71 6.68 -16.32 6.30
CA SER A 71 7.73 -15.53 5.63
C SER A 71 7.21 -14.61 4.51
N ASP A 72 6.08 -14.99 3.91
CA ASP A 72 5.38 -14.25 2.87
C ASP A 72 4.34 -13.25 3.39
N LEU A 73 4.32 -12.96 4.69
CA LEU A 73 3.42 -11.97 5.27
C LEU A 73 3.99 -10.56 5.28
N LEU A 74 3.11 -9.59 5.00
CA LEU A 74 3.32 -8.17 5.23
C LEU A 74 2.55 -7.76 6.49
N CYS A 75 3.28 -7.43 7.55
CA CYS A 75 2.72 -7.03 8.84
C CYS A 75 2.78 -5.51 9.04
N PHE A 76 1.75 -4.98 9.69
CA PHE A 76 1.61 -3.55 9.94
C PHE A 76 1.72 -3.25 11.44
N ASN A 77 2.73 -2.46 11.80
CA ASN A 77 3.08 -2.18 13.20
C ASN A 77 2.13 -1.18 13.88
N ASP A 78 1.37 -0.41 13.10
CA ASP A 78 0.38 0.56 13.61
C ASP A 78 -0.91 -0.13 14.11
N MET A 79 -1.13 -1.39 13.75
CA MET A 79 -2.28 -2.16 14.21
C MET A 79 -2.04 -2.75 15.60
N LYS A 80 -2.93 -2.47 16.56
CA LYS A 80 -2.85 -2.99 17.94
C LYS A 80 -3.23 -4.46 18.10
N THR A 81 -3.78 -5.08 17.05
CA THR A 81 -4.24 -6.48 17.08
C THR A 81 -3.12 -7.43 16.67
N LYS A 82 -3.19 -8.69 17.15
CA LYS A 82 -2.28 -9.76 16.68
C LYS A 82 -2.57 -10.19 15.24
N ALA A 83 -3.76 -9.93 14.72
CA ALA A 83 -4.10 -10.18 13.32
C ALA A 83 -3.79 -8.91 12.49
N ASN A 84 -2.52 -8.61 12.32
CA ASN A 84 -2.02 -7.38 11.69
C ASN A 84 -1.25 -7.62 10.39
N CYS A 85 -1.30 -8.82 9.84
CA CYS A 85 -0.55 -9.19 8.65
C CYS A 85 -1.46 -9.63 7.50
N ILE A 86 -1.00 -9.43 6.26
CA ILE A 86 -1.64 -9.94 5.04
C ILE A 86 -0.63 -10.74 4.22
N GLU A 87 -1.09 -11.58 3.31
CA GLU A 87 -0.20 -12.19 2.30
C GLU A 87 0.38 -11.09 1.40
N LYS A 88 1.68 -11.18 1.07
CA LYS A 88 2.36 -10.25 0.16
C LYS A 88 1.87 -10.42 -1.27
N ASN A 89 0.76 -9.76 -1.60
CA ASN A 89 0.25 -9.68 -2.97
C ASN A 89 0.19 -8.22 -3.44
N LYS A 90 1.33 -7.68 -3.90
CA LYS A 90 1.40 -6.31 -4.41
C LYS A 90 0.73 -6.23 -5.78
N VAL A 91 -0.31 -5.41 -5.89
CA VAL A 91 -1.09 -5.28 -7.12
C VAL A 91 -0.79 -4.01 -7.91
N PHE A 92 -0.26 -2.98 -7.27
CA PHE A 92 0.08 -1.72 -7.91
C PHE A 92 1.03 -0.89 -7.05
N GLU A 93 1.84 -0.05 -7.65
CA GLU A 93 2.75 0.86 -6.96
C GLU A 93 2.78 2.23 -7.64
N VAL A 94 2.76 3.28 -6.83
CA VAL A 94 2.94 4.66 -7.26
C VAL A 94 4.14 5.22 -6.51
N LEU A 95 5.18 5.62 -7.23
CA LEU A 95 6.37 6.19 -6.61
C LEU A 95 6.81 7.49 -7.27
N ARG A 96 7.33 8.38 -6.45
CA ARG A 96 8.15 9.51 -6.89
C ARG A 96 9.52 9.33 -6.27
N GLY A 97 10.51 9.12 -7.12
CA GLY A 97 11.90 8.94 -6.72
C GLY A 97 12.73 10.23 -6.87
N TRP A 98 14.02 10.11 -6.58
CA TRP A 98 14.96 11.25 -6.51
C TRP A 98 15.17 11.95 -7.85
N ASN A 99 14.89 11.28 -8.96
CA ASN A 99 14.89 11.88 -10.30
C ASN A 99 13.66 12.76 -10.59
N GLY A 100 12.76 12.92 -9.61
CA GLY A 100 11.53 13.71 -9.70
C GLY A 100 10.40 13.05 -10.51
N GLY A 101 10.68 11.92 -11.16
CA GLY A 101 9.74 11.23 -12.03
C GLY A 101 8.68 10.44 -11.26
N LEU A 102 7.42 10.67 -11.61
CA LEU A 102 6.29 9.85 -11.16
C LEU A 102 6.25 8.55 -11.97
N GLN A 103 6.15 7.41 -11.29
CA GLN A 103 6.08 6.10 -11.92
C GLN A 103 4.89 5.31 -11.38
N TYR A 104 4.25 4.57 -12.28
CA TYR A 104 3.23 3.57 -11.99
C TYR A 104 3.81 2.20 -12.32
N ARG A 105 3.78 1.27 -11.37
CA ARG A 105 4.32 -0.09 -11.51
C ARG A 105 3.31 -1.14 -11.09
#